data_AF-A0A3C1L784-F1
#
_entry.id   AF-A0A3C1L784-F1
#
_cell.length_a   1.000
_cell.length_b   1.000
_cell.length_c   1.000
_cell.angle_alpha   90.00
_cell.angle_beta   90.00
_cell.angle_gamma   90.00
#
_symmetry.space_group_name_H-M   'P 1'
#
loop_
_entity.id
_entity.type
_entity.pdbx_description
1 polymer ?
#
loop_
_entity_poly.entity_id
_entity_poly.type
_entity_poly.pdbx_seq_one_letter_code
_entity_poly.pdbx_strand_id
1 'polypeptide(L)'
;GEFYHLDLLPAQWSPGPISTPNPPIDVAAVNPWMLRMAGEVADGVHVHPLNHPTYLRETVIPNLNEGATKAGRSAEDLEII
;
A
#
# COMPACT_ATOMS: atom_id res chain seq x y z
N GLY A 1 3.54 18.40 -6.03
CA GLY A 1 3.40 17.54 -7.20
C GLY A 1 2.34 18.10 -8.12
N GLU A 2 1.82 17.29 -9.02
CA GLU A 2 0.80 17.71 -10.01
C GLU A 2 -0.51 18.16 -9.35
N PHE A 3 -0.98 17.43 -8.34
CA PHE A 3 -2.29 17.66 -7.71
C PHE A 3 -2.23 18.44 -6.40
N TYR A 4 -1.15 18.31 -5.63
CA TYR A 4 -0.99 18.98 -4.33
C TYR A 4 0.37 19.68 -4.25
N HIS A 5 0.36 20.92 -3.80
CA HIS A 5 1.56 21.65 -3.40
C HIS A 5 1.42 22.04 -1.94
N LEU A 6 2.32 21.54 -1.09
CA LEU A 6 2.35 21.81 0.35
C LEU A 6 3.61 22.64 0.64
N ASP A 7 3.49 23.96 0.60
CA ASP A 7 4.59 24.93 0.76
C ASP A 7 4.64 25.58 2.16
N LEU A 8 3.50 25.61 2.86
CA LEU A 8 3.41 26.13 4.23
C LEU A 8 3.61 25.02 5.28
N LEU A 9 4.79 24.38 5.27
CA LEU A 9 5.21 23.38 6.28
C LEU A 9 6.47 23.85 7.03
N PRO A 10 6.43 24.96 7.78
CA PRO A 10 7.60 25.48 8.50
C PRO A 10 8.04 24.52 9.62
N ALA A 11 9.36 24.41 9.82
CA ALA A 11 9.94 23.55 10.86
C ALA A 11 9.44 23.86 12.27
N GLN A 12 9.02 25.11 12.54
CA GLN A 12 8.46 25.56 13.81
C GLN A 12 7.16 24.83 14.21
N TRP A 13 6.44 24.24 13.25
CA TRP A 13 5.22 23.47 13.50
C TRP A 13 5.47 21.96 13.60
N SER A 14 6.69 21.51 13.34
CA SER A 14 7.06 20.11 13.53
C SER A 14 7.51 19.89 14.97
N PRO A 15 6.90 18.94 15.72
CA PRO A 15 7.41 18.54 17.04
C PRO A 15 8.73 17.75 16.96
N GLY A 16 9.26 17.51 15.75
CA GLY A 16 10.44 16.68 15.50
C GLY A 16 10.11 15.18 15.45
N PRO A 17 11.13 14.34 15.18
CA PRO A 17 10.97 12.89 15.17
C PRO A 17 10.59 12.34 16.56
N ILE A 18 9.76 11.31 16.57
CA ILE A 18 9.44 10.53 17.77
C ILE A 18 10.13 9.16 17.72
N SER A 19 10.25 8.48 18.87
CA SER A 19 10.90 7.16 18.97
C SER A 19 10.04 6.01 18.43
N THR A 20 8.81 6.28 18.02
CA THR A 20 7.89 5.29 17.47
C THR A 20 8.19 5.09 15.98
N PRO A 21 8.17 3.84 15.47
CA PRO A 21 8.28 3.61 14.03
C PRO A 21 7.15 4.28 13.27
N ASN A 22 7.33 4.44 11.95
CA ASN A 22 6.25 4.89 11.09
C ASN A 22 5.07 3.90 11.18
N PRO A 23 3.82 4.38 11.20
CA PRO A 23 2.67 3.49 11.13
C PRO A 23 2.63 2.79 9.77
N PRO A 24 2.13 1.55 9.69
CA PRO A 24 1.90 0.90 8.40
C PRO A 24 0.84 1.67 7.60
N ILE A 25 1.02 1.73 6.29
CA ILE A 25 0.11 2.35 5.35
C ILE A 25 -0.59 1.25 4.54
N ASP A 26 -1.82 0.97 4.95
CA ASP A 26 -2.67 -0.02 4.31
C ASP A 26 -3.60 0.62 3.28
N VAL A 27 -3.83 -0.08 2.17
CA VAL A 27 -4.63 0.42 1.05
C VAL A 27 -5.77 -0.53 0.74
N ALA A 28 -6.98 0.01 0.59
CA ALA A 28 -8.09 -0.74 0.01
C ALA A 28 -7.90 -0.85 -1.51
N ALA A 29 -7.81 -2.08 -2.04
CA ALA A 29 -7.61 -2.32 -3.47
C ALA A 29 -8.55 -3.43 -3.97
N VAL A 30 -9.13 -3.20 -5.15
CA VAL A 30 -10.14 -4.11 -5.74
C VAL A 30 -9.75 -4.53 -7.15
N ASN A 31 -9.43 -3.58 -8.02
CA ASN A 31 -9.15 -3.90 -9.42
C ASN A 31 -7.65 -4.21 -9.64
N PRO A 32 -7.30 -4.99 -10.68
CA PRO A 32 -5.93 -5.44 -10.94
C PRO A 32 -4.87 -4.32 -10.88
N TRP A 33 -5.16 -3.16 -11.46
CA TRP A 33 -4.23 -2.02 -11.41
C TRP A 33 -3.99 -1.50 -9.99
N MET A 34 -5.05 -1.40 -9.17
CA MET A 34 -4.94 -0.95 -7.78
C MET A 34 -4.16 -1.96 -6.94
N LEU A 35 -4.39 -3.26 -7.19
CA LEU A 35 -3.67 -4.34 -6.52
C LEU A 35 -2.18 -4.32 -6.88
N ARG A 36 -1.83 -4.11 -8.16
CA ARG A 36 -0.42 -3.92 -8.56
C ARG A 36 0.21 -2.71 -7.90
N MET A 37 -0.47 -1.56 -7.91
CA MET A 37 0.01 -0.36 -7.23
C MET A 37 0.21 -0.61 -5.74
N ALA A 38 -0.74 -1.28 -5.08
CA ALA A 38 -0.62 -1.61 -3.67
C ALA A 38 0.59 -2.53 -3.40
N GLY A 39 0.82 -3.54 -4.26
CA GLY A 39 2.03 -4.38 -4.19
C GLY A 39 3.33 -3.57 -4.33
N GLU A 40 3.32 -2.47 -5.07
CA GLU A 40 4.51 -1.61 -5.23
C GLU A 40 4.79 -0.77 -3.97
N VAL A 41 3.77 -0.23 -3.29
CA VAL A 41 3.95 0.87 -2.33
C VAL A 41 3.32 0.69 -0.94
N ALA A 42 2.39 -0.24 -0.76
CA ALA A 42 1.66 -0.39 0.50
C ALA A 42 2.41 -1.30 1.49
N ASP A 43 2.09 -1.15 2.77
CA ASP A 43 2.49 -2.10 3.82
C ASP A 43 1.46 -3.23 3.97
N GLY A 44 0.19 -2.93 3.68
CA GLY A 44 -0.89 -3.90 3.69
C GLY A 44 -2.02 -3.58 2.71
N VAL A 45 -2.87 -4.57 2.45
CA VAL A 45 -3.99 -4.47 1.52
C VAL A 45 -5.26 -5.03 2.13
N HIS A 46 -6.26 -4.15 2.25
CA HIS A 46 -7.59 -4.51 2.73
C HIS A 46 -8.42 -5.04 1.57
N VAL A 47 -8.74 -6.33 1.61
CA VAL A 47 -9.62 -6.96 0.64
C VAL A 47 -11.06 -6.90 1.15
N HIS A 48 -11.99 -6.53 0.27
CA HIS A 48 -13.40 -6.47 0.65
C HIS A 48 -13.90 -7.84 1.16
N PRO A 49 -14.52 -7.93 2.36
CA PRO A 49 -14.84 -9.22 2.99
C PRO A 49 -15.90 -10.03 2.23
N LEU A 50 -16.79 -9.35 1.48
CA LEU A 50 -17.67 -10.00 0.52
C LEU A 50 -16.89 -10.25 -0.79
N ASN A 51 -16.09 -11.31 -0.79
CA ASN A 51 -15.40 -11.81 -1.97
C ASN A 51 -15.44 -13.35 -2.03
N HIS A 52 -14.85 -13.94 -3.06
CA HIS A 52 -14.73 -15.39 -3.18
C HIS A 52 -13.25 -15.82 -3.10
N PRO A 53 -12.92 -16.98 -2.53
CA PRO A 53 -11.54 -17.48 -2.50
C PRO A 53 -10.83 -17.52 -3.86
N THR A 54 -11.61 -17.68 -4.94
CA THR A 54 -11.14 -17.59 -6.33
C THR A 54 -10.57 -16.22 -6.65
N TYR A 55 -11.24 -15.14 -6.22
CA TYR A 55 -10.77 -13.78 -6.44
C TYR A 55 -9.44 -13.51 -5.70
N LEU A 56 -9.25 -14.06 -4.51
CA LEU A 56 -7.96 -13.97 -3.80
C LEU A 56 -6.84 -14.65 -4.60
N ARG A 57 -7.05 -15.90 -5.01
CA ARG A 57 -6.04 -16.72 -5.71
C ARG A 57 -5.73 -16.23 -7.12
N GLU A 58 -6.74 -15.79 -7.86
CA GLU A 58 -6.63 -15.51 -9.29
C GLU A 58 -6.47 -14.02 -9.60
N THR A 59 -6.87 -13.13 -8.68
CA THR A 59 -6.80 -11.68 -8.89
C THR A 59 -5.91 -10.99 -7.87
N VAL A 60 -6.17 -11.14 -6.56
CA VAL A 60 -5.44 -10.39 -5.52
C VAL A 60 -3.97 -10.77 -5.48
N ILE A 61 -3.67 -12.03 -5.17
CA ILE A 61 -2.29 -12.51 -4.95
C ILE A 61 -1.41 -12.29 -6.20
N PRO A 62 -1.84 -12.66 -7.43
CA PRO A 62 -1.00 -12.46 -8.61
C PRO A 62 -0.67 -11.00 -8.89
N ASN A 63 -1.63 -10.08 -8.71
CA ASN A 63 -1.41 -8.66 -8.97
C ASN A 63 -0.55 -8.00 -7.87
N LEU A 64 -0.72 -8.38 -6.60
CA LEU A 64 0.17 -7.92 -5.53
C LEU A 64 1.62 -8.37 -5.78
N ASN A 65 1.80 -9.64 -6.15
CA ASN A 65 3.12 -10.20 -6.47
C ASN A 65 3.79 -9.48 -7.64
N GLU A 66 3.02 -9.18 -8.70
CA GLU A 66 3.52 -8.43 -9.86
C GLU A 66 4.00 -7.04 -9.46
N GLY A 67 3.21 -6.32 -8.65
CA GLY A 67 3.58 -5.01 -8.11
C GLY A 67 4.84 -5.06 -7.24
N ALA A 68 4.87 -5.97 -6.26
CA ALA A 68 6.01 -6.15 -5.35
C ALA A 68 7.30 -6.47 -6.13
N THR A 69 7.22 -7.39 -7.09
CA THR A 69 8.35 -7.76 -7.95
C THR A 69 8.86 -6.56 -8.75
N LYS A 70 7.95 -5.77 -9.32
CA LYS A 70 8.29 -4.56 -10.09
C LYS A 70 8.98 -3.50 -9.23
N ALA A 71 8.61 -3.37 -7.96
CA ALA A 71 9.25 -2.49 -6.99
C ALA A 71 10.53 -3.07 -6.35
N GLY A 72 10.91 -4.32 -6.69
CA GLY A 72 12.08 -4.98 -6.13
C GLY A 72 11.93 -5.39 -4.66
N ARG A 73 10.70 -5.59 -4.17
CA ARG A 73 10.38 -6.02 -2.80
C ARG A 73 9.69 -7.38 -2.78
N SER A 74 9.64 -8.01 -1.60
CA SER A 74 8.91 -9.27 -1.43
C SER A 74 7.42 -9.00 -1.28
N ALA A 75 6.60 -9.87 -1.86
CA ALA A 75 5.17 -9.88 -1.57
C ALA A 75 4.86 -10.33 -0.13
N GLU A 76 5.81 -11.02 0.52
CA GLU A 76 5.72 -11.40 1.94
C GLU A 76 5.83 -10.19 2.87
N ASP A 77 6.34 -9.05 2.36
CA ASP A 77 6.39 -7.78 3.10
C ASP A 77 5.04 -7.05 3.11
N LEU A 78 4.01 -7.61 2.45
CA LEU A 78 2.65 -7.06 2.43
C LEU A 78 1.70 -7.88 3.30
N GLU A 79 1.00 -7.22 4.21
CA GLU A 79 -0.07 -7.85 4.98
C GLU A 79 -1.38 -7.88 4.16
N ILE A 80 -2.00 -9.05 3.98
CA ILE A 80 -3.32 -9.16 3.35
C ILE A 80 -4.38 -9.23 4.46
N ILE A 81 -5.24 -8.21 4.52
CA ILE A 81 -6.20 -7.93 5.60
C ILE A 81 -7.63 -8.11 5.10
#